data_AF-A0A4Q0YZB0-F1
#
_entry.id   AF-A0A4Q0YZB0-F1
#
_cell.length_a   1.000
_cell.length_b   1.000
_cell.length_c   1.000
_cell.angle_alpha   90.00
_cell.angle_beta   90.00
_cell.angle_gamma   90.00
#
_symmetry.space_group_name_H-M   'P 1'
#
loop_
_entity.id
_entity.type
_entity.pdbx_description
1 polymer ?
#
loop_
_entity_poly.entity_id
_entity_poly.type
_entity_poly.pdbx_seq_one_letter_code
_entity_poly.pdbx_strand_id
1 'polypeptide(L)'
;MNKYEEAVFCYAKKLQRKYKESKDPLRDYPATIVCAYLKKKYVVDESGKISPNMAIQLKRKLSTIGTIGKKTHCGNILGWCAEVNSSNKILMYRPYLCLSRVNFTTARRPRTMQKINTCDNCKRTF
;
A
#
# COMPACT_ATOMS: atom_id res chain seq x y z
N MET A 1 4.44 -20.71 -1.30
CA MET A 1 4.07 -19.27 -1.20
C MET A 1 2.81 -19.17 -0.35
N ASN A 2 2.72 -18.27 0.63
CA ASN A 2 1.48 -18.15 1.41
C ASN A 2 0.37 -17.48 0.58
N LYS A 3 -0.91 -17.66 0.96
CA LYS A 3 -2.06 -17.14 0.21
C LYS A 3 -2.06 -15.60 0.03
N TYR A 4 -1.41 -14.86 0.92
CA TYR A 4 -1.35 -13.40 0.85
C TYR A 4 -0.36 -12.95 -0.22
N GLU A 5 0.83 -13.57 -0.27
CA GLU A 5 1.79 -13.36 -1.35
C GLU A 5 1.18 -13.80 -2.69
N GLU A 6 0.49 -14.94 -2.74
CA GLU A 6 -0.21 -15.38 -3.95
C GLU A 6 -1.24 -14.35 -4.44
N ALA A 7 -2.01 -13.73 -3.54
CA ALA A 7 -2.92 -12.66 -3.89
C ALA A 7 -2.19 -11.46 -4.52
N VAL A 8 -1.01 -11.08 -4.01
CA VAL A 8 -0.15 -10.05 -4.61
C VAL A 8 0.30 -10.46 -6.01
N PHE A 9 0.75 -11.70 -6.21
CA PHE A 9 1.16 -12.20 -7.53
C PHE A 9 0.00 -12.18 -8.54
N CYS A 10 -1.18 -12.64 -8.14
CA CYS A 10 -2.38 -12.60 -8.98
C CYS A 10 -2.79 -11.18 -9.33
N TYR A 11 -2.71 -10.25 -8.38
CA TYR A 11 -2.98 -8.83 -8.64
C TYR A 11 -1.94 -8.21 -9.57
N ALA A 12 -0.65 -8.54 -9.41
CA ALA A 12 0.42 -8.09 -10.29
C ALA A 12 0.17 -8.51 -11.74
N LYS A 13 -0.19 -9.79 -11.97
CA LYS A 13 -0.53 -10.28 -13.31
C LYS A 13 -1.72 -9.54 -13.93
N LYS A 14 -2.73 -9.19 -13.12
CA LYS A 14 -3.87 -8.37 -13.58
C LYS A 14 -3.41 -6.97 -14.00
N LEU A 15 -2.54 -6.32 -13.23
CA LEU A 15 -1.94 -5.03 -13.62
C LEU A 15 -1.09 -5.18 -14.88
N GLN A 16 -0.27 -6.22 -14.96
CA GLN A 16 0.57 -6.47 -16.14
C GLN A 16 -0.25 -6.62 -17.40
N ARG A 17 -1.39 -7.32 -17.32
CA ARG A 17 -2.34 -7.42 -18.43
C ARG A 17 -3.00 -6.08 -18.75
N LYS A 18 -3.42 -5.32 -17.74
CA LYS A 18 -4.03 -3.98 -17.90
C LYS A 18 -3.11 -3.00 -18.61
N TYR A 19 -1.82 -3.03 -18.30
CA TYR A 19 -0.82 -2.11 -18.82
C TYR A 19 0.07 -2.74 -19.91
N LYS A 20 -0.35 -3.85 -20.52
CA LYS A 20 0.42 -4.57 -21.54
C LYS A 20 0.74 -3.68 -22.75
N GLU A 21 -0.16 -2.74 -23.05
CA GLU A 21 -0.09 -1.82 -24.19
C GLU A 21 0.15 -0.36 -23.76
N SER A 22 0.56 -0.14 -22.51
CA SER A 22 0.88 1.20 -22.02
C SER A 22 2.05 1.78 -22.83
N LYS A 23 1.86 3.02 -23.31
CA LYS A 23 2.89 3.77 -24.04
C LYS A 23 4.03 4.25 -23.11
N ASP A 24 3.74 4.42 -21.82
CA ASP A 24 4.73 4.78 -20.79
C ASP A 24 4.54 3.93 -19.51
N PRO A 25 5.08 2.69 -19.51
CA PRO A 25 4.92 1.77 -18.37
C PRO A 25 5.58 2.28 -17.08
N LEU A 26 6.56 3.17 -17.16
CA LEU A 26 7.23 3.73 -15.98
C LEU A 26 6.33 4.71 -15.25
N ARG A 27 5.53 5.47 -16.00
CA ARG A 27 4.53 6.40 -15.46
C ARG A 27 3.22 5.72 -15.09
N ASP A 28 2.80 4.72 -15.88
CA ASP A 28 1.45 4.17 -15.78
C ASP A 28 1.32 3.07 -14.71
N TYR A 29 2.39 2.33 -14.41
CA TYR A 29 2.36 1.33 -13.34
C TYR A 29 2.46 1.99 -11.97
N PRO A 30 1.73 1.47 -10.97
CA PRO A 30 2.01 1.85 -9.59
C PRO A 30 3.41 1.39 -9.20
N ALA A 31 4.09 2.20 -8.38
CA ALA A 31 5.44 1.91 -7.92
C ALA A 31 5.53 0.60 -7.14
N THR A 32 4.52 0.30 -6.32
CA THR A 32 4.45 -0.91 -5.48
C THR A 32 3.02 -1.42 -5.34
N ILE A 33 2.90 -2.72 -5.06
CA ILE A 33 1.70 -3.39 -4.58
C ILE A 33 2.02 -4.15 -3.29
N VAL A 34 1.05 -4.27 -2.41
CA VAL A 34 1.18 -5.02 -1.15
C VAL A 34 -0.17 -5.60 -0.75
N CYS A 35 -0.14 -6.68 0.03
CA CYS A 35 -1.31 -7.21 0.69
C CYS A 35 -1.23 -6.88 2.18
N ALA A 36 -2.19 -6.09 2.67
CA ALA A 36 -2.44 -5.96 4.09
C ALA A 36 -3.36 -7.10 4.54
N TYR A 37 -3.12 -7.68 5.71
CA TYR A 37 -3.94 -8.75 6.23
C TYR A 37 -4.07 -8.74 7.76
N LEU A 38 -5.23 -9.21 8.21
CA LEU A 38 -5.57 -9.39 9.62
C LEU A 38 -6.58 -10.54 9.75
N LYS A 39 -6.20 -11.59 10.50
CA LYS A 39 -7.03 -12.78 10.72
C LYS A 39 -7.53 -13.35 9.36
N LYS A 40 -8.85 -13.38 9.15
CA LYS A 40 -9.51 -13.90 7.94
C LYS A 40 -9.70 -12.86 6.83
N LYS A 41 -9.31 -11.59 7.02
CA LYS A 41 -9.45 -10.54 6.01
C LYS A 41 -8.09 -10.12 5.47
N TYR A 42 -8.02 -9.91 4.17
CA TYR A 42 -6.87 -9.34 3.51
C TYR A 42 -7.33 -8.41 2.39
N VAL A 43 -6.48 -7.46 2.03
CA VAL A 43 -6.71 -6.49 0.96
C VAL A 43 -5.39 -6.30 0.22
N VAL A 44 -5.41 -6.57 -1.08
CA VAL A 44 -4.31 -6.19 -1.98
C VAL A 44 -4.59 -4.80 -2.52
N ASP A 45 -3.60 -3.94 -2.49
CA ASP A 45 -3.71 -2.59 -3.03
C ASP A 45 -2.38 -2.09 -3.59
N GLU A 46 -2.46 -0.99 -4.33
CA GLU A 46 -1.33 -0.37 -5.01
C GLU A 46 -0.96 0.99 -4.41
N SER A 47 0.29 1.41 -4.62
CA SER A 47 0.73 2.76 -4.30
C SER A 47 0.07 3.76 -5.24
N GLY A 48 -0.39 4.88 -4.70
CA GLY A 48 -1.10 5.92 -5.43
C GLY A 48 -1.76 6.88 -4.46
N LYS A 49 -2.42 7.91 -5.01
CA LYS A 49 -3.12 8.92 -4.20
C LYS A 49 -4.15 8.25 -3.28
N ILE A 50 -4.01 8.51 -1.97
CA ILE A 50 -4.94 7.97 -0.98
C ILE A 50 -6.33 8.58 -1.12
N SER A 51 -7.34 7.74 -0.83
CA SER A 51 -8.73 8.18 -0.71
C SER A 51 -8.88 9.32 0.31
N PRO A 52 -9.71 10.34 0.02
CA PRO A 52 -10.05 11.36 1.01
C PRO A 52 -10.81 10.76 2.21
N ASN A 53 -11.51 9.63 2.01
CA ASN A 53 -12.15 8.88 3.09
C ASN A 53 -11.13 7.94 3.75
N MET A 54 -10.47 8.46 4.78
CA MET A 54 -9.42 7.78 5.52
C MET A 54 -9.88 7.44 6.94
N ALA A 55 -9.55 6.23 7.39
CA ALA A 55 -9.76 5.84 8.78
C ALA A 55 -9.06 6.83 9.72
N ILE A 56 -9.80 7.33 10.72
CA ILE A 56 -9.38 8.45 11.57
C ILE A 56 -8.02 8.18 12.24
N GLN A 57 -7.81 6.96 12.76
CA GLN A 57 -6.55 6.58 13.39
C GLN A 57 -5.35 6.59 12.44
N LEU A 58 -5.55 6.18 11.18
CA LEU A 58 -4.51 6.23 10.15
C LEU A 58 -4.18 7.68 9.81
N LYS A 59 -5.20 8.51 9.60
CA LYS A 59 -5.04 9.95 9.34
C LYS A 59 -4.26 10.63 10.47
N ARG A 60 -4.68 10.40 11.73
CA ARG A 60 -4.00 10.95 12.91
C ARG A 60 -2.53 10.55 12.93
N LYS A 61 -2.23 9.26 12.74
CA LYS A 61 -0.84 8.77 12.76
C LYS A 61 0.00 9.39 11.65
N LEU A 62 -0.49 9.44 10.41
CA LEU A 62 0.22 10.08 9.30
C LEU A 62 0.45 11.57 9.59
N SER A 63 -0.53 12.29 10.14
CA SER A 63 -0.38 13.69 10.52
C SER A 63 0.71 13.94 11.58
N THR A 64 1.09 12.95 12.39
CA THR A 64 2.26 13.06 13.30
C THR A 64 3.61 12.96 12.58
N ILE A 65 3.63 12.46 11.34
CA ILE A 65 4.84 12.31 10.53
C ILE A 65 5.07 13.56 9.67
N GLY A 66 3.99 14.17 9.16
CA GLY A 66 4.02 15.38 8.36
C GLY A 66 2.70 15.64 7.63
N THR A 67 2.75 16.48 6.60
CA THR A 67 1.57 16.83 5.79
C THR A 67 1.26 15.74 4.77
N ILE A 68 0.08 15.12 4.88
CA ILE A 68 -0.42 14.10 3.94
C ILE A 68 -0.46 14.68 2.52
N GLY A 69 0.02 13.92 1.54
CA GLY A 69 0.09 14.36 0.14
C GLY A 69 1.30 15.23 -0.20
N LYS A 70 2.24 15.44 0.73
CA LYS A 70 3.54 16.09 0.48
C LYS A 70 4.70 15.11 0.60
N LYS A 71 5.80 15.40 -0.09
CA LYS A 71 7.06 14.65 0.07
C LYS A 71 7.60 14.83 1.48
N THR A 72 8.28 13.79 1.96
CA THR A 72 8.95 13.72 3.26
C THR A 72 10.44 13.48 3.06
N HIS A 73 11.23 13.43 4.15
CA HIS A 73 12.67 13.18 4.10
C HIS A 73 13.05 11.87 3.38
N CYS A 74 12.18 10.84 3.37
CA CYS A 74 12.45 9.59 2.66
C CYS A 74 12.12 9.66 1.15
N GLY A 75 11.82 10.86 0.61
CA GLY A 75 11.56 11.11 -0.81
C GLY A 75 10.15 10.73 -1.28
N ASN A 76 9.40 9.95 -0.49
CA ASN A 76 8.05 9.51 -0.82
C ASN A 76 6.99 10.52 -0.35
N ILE A 77 5.87 10.57 -1.10
CA ILE A 77 4.67 11.33 -0.72
C ILE A 77 3.96 10.62 0.43
N LEU A 78 3.76 11.32 1.54
CA LEU A 78 3.13 10.78 2.73
C LEU A 78 1.68 10.37 2.44
N GLY A 79 1.35 9.11 2.77
CA GLY A 79 0.03 8.53 2.58
C GLY A 79 -0.18 7.83 1.24
N TRP A 80 0.74 7.91 0.28
CA TRP A 80 0.55 7.31 -1.05
C TRP A 80 1.11 5.90 -1.20
N CYS A 81 1.71 5.34 -0.14
CA CYS A 81 2.27 4.00 -0.18
C CYS A 81 1.17 2.93 -0.23
N ALA A 82 1.47 1.79 -0.84
CA ALA A 82 0.53 0.68 -0.99
C ALA A 82 0.04 0.16 0.38
N GLU A 83 0.91 0.18 1.39
CA GLU A 83 0.61 -0.19 2.78
C GLU A 83 -0.47 0.70 3.37
N VAL A 84 -0.42 2.00 3.07
CA VAL A 84 -1.41 2.97 3.56
C VAL A 84 -2.76 2.74 2.88
N ASN A 85 -2.79 2.54 1.55
CA ASN A 85 -4.04 2.28 0.82
C ASN A 85 -4.71 0.97 1.24
N SER A 86 -3.94 -0.12 1.30
CA SER A 86 -4.42 -1.45 1.70
C SER A 86 -4.90 -1.49 3.16
N SER A 87 -4.13 -0.89 4.08
CA SER A 87 -4.53 -0.80 5.49
C SER A 87 -5.75 0.10 5.68
N ASN A 88 -5.87 1.23 4.97
CA ASN A 88 -7.04 2.10 5.05
C ASN A 88 -8.33 1.31 4.80
N LYS A 89 -8.36 0.46 3.75
CA LYS A 89 -9.50 -0.40 3.45
C LYS A 89 -9.80 -1.42 4.57
N ILE A 90 -8.79 -1.95 5.24
CA ILE A 90 -8.98 -2.82 6.43
C ILE A 90 -9.56 -2.04 7.59
N LEU A 91 -9.01 -0.85 7.88
CA LEU A 91 -9.38 -0.02 9.02
C LEU A 91 -10.75 0.62 8.84
N MET A 92 -11.16 0.96 7.62
CA MET A 92 -12.53 1.38 7.32
C MET A 92 -13.55 0.28 7.63
N TYR A 93 -13.16 -0.99 7.45
CA TYR A 93 -13.99 -2.14 7.85
C TYR A 93 -13.88 -2.48 9.34
N ARG A 94 -12.77 -2.14 10.00
CA ARG A 94 -12.52 -2.37 11.43
C ARG A 94 -11.95 -1.10 12.10
N PRO A 95 -12.80 -0.09 12.35
CA PRO A 95 -12.34 1.23 12.78
C PRO A 95 -11.68 1.27 14.16
N TYR A 96 -11.91 0.26 15.00
CA TYR A 96 -11.31 0.15 16.34
C TYR A 96 -9.95 -0.58 16.36
N LEU A 97 -9.43 -0.99 15.21
CA LEU A 97 -8.19 -1.74 15.13
C LEU A 97 -6.96 -0.83 15.24
N CYS A 98 -6.05 -1.15 16.17
CA CYS A 98 -4.75 -0.51 16.22
C CYS A 98 -3.92 -0.77 14.94
N LEU A 99 -3.23 0.26 14.45
CA LEU A 99 -2.42 0.19 13.22
C LEU A 99 -1.37 -0.93 13.25
N SER A 100 -0.71 -1.12 14.39
CA SER A 100 0.34 -2.14 14.59
C SER A 100 -0.16 -3.59 14.49
N ARG A 101 -1.47 -3.81 14.47
CA ARG A 101 -2.06 -5.14 14.28
C ARG A 101 -2.23 -5.50 12.80
N VAL A 102 -2.08 -4.54 11.89
CA VAL A 102 -2.15 -4.80 10.44
C VAL A 102 -0.83 -5.42 10.01
N ASN A 103 -0.89 -6.63 9.46
CA ASN A 103 0.28 -7.28 8.89
C ASN A 103 0.36 -6.98 7.39
N PHE A 104 1.57 -7.04 6.84
CA PHE A 104 1.81 -6.79 5.42
C PHE A 104 2.67 -7.90 4.81
N THR A 105 2.40 -8.23 3.55
CA THR A 105 3.35 -9.00 2.74
C THR A 105 4.56 -8.14 2.39
N THR A 106 5.58 -8.75 1.76
CA THR A 106 6.63 -7.94 1.16
C THR A 106 6.03 -7.10 0.02
N ALA A 107 6.31 -5.79 -0.01
CA ALA A 107 5.89 -4.94 -1.12
C ALA A 107 6.63 -5.34 -2.40
N ARG A 108 5.96 -5.30 -3.55
CA ARG A 108 6.55 -5.70 -4.83
C ARG A 108 6.32 -4.65 -5.91
N ARG A 109 7.28 -4.47 -6.80
CA ARG A 109 7.02 -3.75 -8.07
C ARG A 109 6.19 -4.66 -8.98
N PRO A 110 4.99 -4.24 -9.43
CA PRO A 110 4.16 -5.09 -10.26
C PRO A 110 4.81 -5.42 -11.61
N ARG A 111 5.63 -4.53 -12.17
CA ARG A 111 6.29 -4.71 -13.48
C ARG A 111 7.36 -5.81 -13.50
N THR A 112 8.14 -5.93 -12.42
CA THR A 112 9.32 -6.82 -12.38
C THR A 112 9.25 -7.86 -11.26
N MET A 113 8.22 -7.79 -10.41
CA MET A 113 8.09 -8.56 -9.18
C MET A 113 9.23 -8.42 -8.17
N GLN A 114 10.10 -7.41 -8.39
CA GLN A 114 11.17 -7.04 -7.47
C GLN A 114 10.59 -6.73 -6.10
N LYS A 115 11.17 -7.33 -5.05
CA LYS A 115 10.85 -7.02 -3.66
C LYS A 115 11.33 -5.60 -3.33
N ILE A 116 10.50 -4.83 -2.64
CA ILE A 116 10.78 -3.46 -2.23
C ILE A 116 10.70 -3.38 -0.71
N ASN A 117 11.73 -2.78 -0.11
CA ASN A 117 11.77 -2.56 1.32
C ASN A 117 10.74 -1.51 1.71
N THR A 118 10.11 -1.71 2.87
CA THR A 118 9.18 -0.74 3.45
C THR A 118 9.89 0.60 3.66
N CYS A 119 9.26 1.70 3.24
CA CYS A 119 9.82 3.04 3.41
C CYS A 119 9.66 3.57 4.84
N ASP A 120 10.42 4.59 5.21
CA ASP A 120 10.44 5.10 6.58
C ASP A 120 9.10 5.71 7.04
N ASN A 121 8.30 6.24 6.12
CA ASN A 121 6.94 6.70 6.44
C ASN A 121 6.06 5.54 6.92
N CYS A 122 6.12 4.40 6.23
CA CYS A 122 5.35 3.22 6.58
C CYS A 122 5.88 2.55 7.85
N LYS A 123 7.20 2.45 8.03
CA LYS A 123 7.82 1.97 9.29
C LYS A 123 7.42 2.79 10.51
N ARG A 124 7.24 4.11 10.35
CA ARG A 124 6.79 4.99 11.43
C ARG A 124 5.29 4.89 11.70
N THR A 125 4.51 4.34 10.76
CA THR A 125 3.04 4.30 10.82
C THR A 125 2.51 2.99 11.40
N PHE A 126 3.06 1.85 11.00
CA PHE A 126 2.63 0.50 11.39
C PHE A 126 3.68 -0.17 12.26
#